data_AF-A0A352SAT4-F1
#
_entry.id   AF-A0A352SAT4-F1
#
_cell.length_a   1.000
_cell.length_b   1.000
_cell.length_c   1.000
_cell.angle_alpha   90.00
_cell.angle_beta   90.00
_cell.angle_gamma   90.00
#
_symmetry.space_group_name_H-M   'P 1'
#
loop_
_entity.id
_entity.type
_entity.pdbx_description
1 polymer ?
#
loop_
_entity_poly.entity_id
_entity_poly.type
_entity_poly.pdbx_seq_one_letter_code
_entity_poly.pdbx_strand_id
1 'polypeptide(L)' 'MVAVMEHAPEAAGARIDIRSVSHAFGDGARRLPVLDDVSLDVAPGEFVALLGPSGCG' A
#
# COMPACT_ATOMS: atom_id res chain seq x y z
N MET A 1 -41.79 -4.88 17.11
CA MET A 1 -40.49 -4.65 17.78
C MET A 1 -39.43 -4.85 16.71
N VAL A 2 -38.91 -3.75 16.18
CA VAL A 2 -37.92 -3.75 15.10
C VAL A 2 -36.55 -3.91 15.76
N ALA A 3 -35.76 -4.86 15.28
CA ALA A 3 -34.30 -4.76 15.36
C ALA A 3 -33.81 -4.70 13.92
N VAL A 4 -33.54 -3.48 13.45
CA VAL A 4 -32.73 -3.26 12.25
C VAL A 4 -31.32 -3.67 12.68
N MET A 5 -30.80 -4.76 12.13
CA MET A 5 -29.37 -5.01 12.18
C MET A 5 -28.73 -3.97 11.28
N GLU A 6 -28.08 -2.97 11.87
CA GLU A 6 -27.13 -2.12 11.17
C GLU A 6 -26.05 -3.03 10.57
N HIS A 7 -26.20 -3.36 9.28
CA HIS A 7 -25.05 -3.82 8.52
C HIS A 7 -24.18 -2.58 8.31
N ALA A 8 -23.24 -2.36 9.23
CA ALA A 8 -22.08 -1.55 8.91
C ALA A 8 -21.53 -2.09 7.58
N PRO A 9 -21.23 -1.24 6.59
CA PRO A 9 -20.71 -1.73 5.33
C PRO A 9 -19.48 -2.58 5.67
N GLU A 10 -19.51 -3.87 5.34
CA GLU A 10 -18.28 -4.66 5.28
C GLU A 10 -17.33 -3.82 4.46
N ALA A 11 -16.23 -3.36 5.07
CA ALA A 11 -15.41 -2.30 4.51
C ALA A 11 -15.03 -2.68 3.06
N ALA A 12 -15.69 -2.04 2.10
CA ALA A 12 -15.60 -2.45 0.71
C ALA A 12 -14.17 -2.20 0.23
N GLY A 13 -13.55 -3.21 -0.37
CA GLY A 13 -12.19 -3.12 -0.88
C GLY A 13 -11.36 -4.37 -0.59
N ALA A 14 -10.11 -4.34 -1.04
CA ALA A 14 -9.13 -5.38 -0.77
C ALA A 14 -8.10 -4.87 0.25
N ARG A 15 -7.57 -5.79 1.06
CA ARG A 15 -6.36 -5.54 1.86
C ARG A 15 -5.16 -5.42 0.93
N ILE A 16 -4.26 -4.48 1.22
CA ILE A 16 -2.96 -4.36 0.54
C ILE A 16 -1.87 -4.79 1.53
N ASP A 17 -1.07 -5.78 1.12
CA ASP A 17 0.08 -6.27 1.86
C ASP A 17 1.33 -6.17 0.98
N ILE A 18 2.25 -5.27 1.32
CA ILE A 18 3.56 -5.13 0.70
C ILE A 18 4.59 -5.59 1.74
N ARG A 19 5.46 -6.54 1.36
CA ARG A 19 6.43 -7.15 2.25
C ARG A 19 7.83 -7.09 1.64
N SER A 20 8.73 -6.38 2.31
CA SER A 20 10.16 -6.33 1.99
C SER A 20 10.46 -6.15 0.50
N VAL A 21 9.79 -5.20 -0.14
CA VAL A 21 9.95 -4.93 -1.57
C VAL A 21 11.14 -4.00 -1.77
N SER A 22 12.15 -4.48 -2.49
CA SER A 22 13.22 -3.67 -3.08
C SER A 22 13.06 -3.67 -4.60
N HIS A 23 13.28 -2.51 -5.23
CA HIS A 23 13.17 -2.34 -6.67
C HIS A 23 14.28 -1.43 -7.20
N ALA A 24 14.77 -1.74 -8.40
CA ALA A 24 15.75 -0.94 -9.10
C ALA A 24 15.44 -0.92 -10.59
N PHE A 25 15.64 0.24 -11.22
CA PHE A 25 15.60 0.36 -12.68
C PHE A 25 16.97 0.10 -13.30
N GLY A 26 16.98 -0.34 -14.56
CA GLY A 26 18.21 -0.59 -15.31
C GLY A 26 18.95 -1.87 -14.88
N ASP A 27 20.10 -2.11 -15.50
CA ASP A 27 20.92 -3.30 -15.31
C ASP A 27 22.41 -2.97 -15.13
N GLY A 28 23.14 -3.93 -14.57
CA GLY A 28 24.59 -3.86 -14.39
C GLY A 28 25.06 -2.55 -13.76
N ALA A 29 25.96 -1.84 -14.44
CA ALA A 29 26.53 -0.57 -13.98
C ALA A 29 25.54 0.61 -13.98
N ARG A 30 24.36 0.46 -14.61
CA ARG A 30 23.30 1.48 -14.66
C ARG A 30 22.14 1.15 -13.72
N ARG A 31 22.30 0.19 -12.82
CA ARG A 31 21.28 -0.16 -11.83
C ARG A 31 21.06 1.01 -10.87
N LEU A 32 19.83 1.50 -10.82
CA LEU A 32 19.40 2.59 -9.94
C LEU A 32 18.40 2.05 -8.92
N PRO A 33 18.79 1.83 -7.65
CA PRO A 33 17.86 1.43 -6.60
C PRO A 33 16.88 2.57 -6.32
N VAL A 34 15.58 2.26 -6.29
CA VAL A 34 14.50 3.23 -6.04
C VAL A 34 13.65 2.87 -4.83
N LEU A 35 13.49 1.57 -4.56
CA LEU A 35 12.89 1.07 -3.33
C LEU A 35 13.89 0.15 -2.63
N ASP A 36 14.00 0.28 -1.32
CA ASP A 36 14.83 -0.56 -0.47
C ASP A 36 14.03 -1.06 0.74
N ASP A 37 13.76 -2.37 0.77
CA ASP A 37 13.09 -3.11 1.85
C ASP A 37 11.79 -2.47 2.36
N VAL A 38 10.91 -2.08 1.44
CA VAL A 38 9.67 -1.38 1.79
C VAL A 38 8.57 -2.37 2.17
N SER A 39 7.92 -2.14 3.31
CA SER A 39 6.73 -2.87 3.76
C SER A 39 5.58 -1.91 4.07
N LEU A 40 4.36 -2.28 3.68
CA LEU A 40 3.14 -1.49 3.89
C LEU A 40 1.94 -2.42 4.08
N ASP A 41 1.11 -2.10 5.05
CA ASP A 41 -0.16 -2.76 5.33
C ASP A 41 -1.29 -1.73 5.19
N VAL A 42 -2.32 -2.05 4.40
CA VAL A 42 -3.52 -1.21 4.27
C VAL A 42 -4.76 -2.09 4.41
N ALA A 43 -5.62 -1.76 5.37
CA ALA A 43 -6.87 -2.46 5.62
C ALA A 43 -7.92 -2.15 4.54
N PRO A 44 -8.91 -3.04 4.31
CA PRO A 44 -10.03 -2.73 3.42
C PRO A 44 -10.74 -1.44 3.85
N GLY A 45 -10.97 -0.54 2.90
CA GLY A 45 -11.62 0.76 3.15
C GLY A 45 -10.74 1.82 3.82
N GLU A 46 -9.46 1.52 4.09
CA GLU A 46 -8.53 2.50 4.68
C GLU A 46 -8.03 3.50 3.63
N PHE A 47 -7.99 4.78 4.02
CA PHE A 47 -7.44 5.84 3.18
C PHE A 47 -6.02 6.19 3.62
N VAL A 48 -5.06 5.99 2.71
CA VAL A 48 -3.63 6.25 2.95
C VAL A 48 -3.08 7.15 1.86
N ALA A 49 -2.24 8.12 2.23
CA ALA A 49 -1.52 8.99 1.30
C ALA A 49 -0.01 8.79 1.44
N LEU A 50 0.65 8.50 0.32
CA LEU A 50 2.11 8.43 0.23
C LEU A 50 2.64 9.79 -0.24
N LEU A 51 3.55 10.38 0.53
CA LEU A 51 4.07 11.72 0.31
C LEU A 51 5.60 11.70 0.27
N GLY A 52 6.18 12.47 -0.63
CA GLY A 52 7.63 12.66 -0.69
C GLY A 52 8.07 13.60 -1.83
N PRO A 53 9.34 14.01 -1.83
CA PRO A 53 9.92 14.83 -2.91
C PRO A 53 9.98 14.04 -4.22
N SER A 54 10.18 14.75 -5.34
CA SER A 54 10.35 14.12 -6.65
C SER A 54 11.45 13.04 -6.61
N GLY A 55 11.11 11.80 -6.96
CA GLY A 55 12.03 10.66 -7.04
C GLY A 55 12.31 9.93 -5.72
N CYS A 56 11.48 10.09 -4.68
CA CYS A 56 11.67 9.39 -3.39
C CYS A 56 11.30 7.89 -3.41
N GLY A 57 10.78 7.38 -4.52
CA GLY A 57 10.39 5.99 -4.72
C GLY A 57 10.10 5.70 -6.18
#